data_AF-A0A6C0AQV1-F1
#
_entry.id   AF-A0A6C0AQV1-F1
#
_cell.length_a   1.000
_cell.length_b   1.000
_cell.length_c   1.000
_cell.angle_alpha   90.00
_cell.angle_beta   90.00
_cell.angle_gamma   90.00
#
_symmetry.space_group_name_H-M   'P 1'
#
loop_
_entity.id
_entity.type
_entity.pdbx_description
1 polymer ?
#
loop_
_entity_poly.entity_id
_entity_poly.type
_entity_poly.pdbx_seq_one_letter_code
_entity_poly.pdbx_strand_id
1 'polypeptide(L)' 'MSDKLETFVFIMVFYIVLSYIIGPLLSYYFMGRTLTAAGNGFIVGSILSIILWLTVGSKMVKK' A
#
# COMPACT_ATOMS: atom_id res chain seq x y z
N MET A 1 6.23 -20.81 11.54
CA MET A 1 5.50 -20.13 10.44
C MET A 1 6.26 -20.47 9.16
N SER A 2 5.62 -20.71 8.01
CA SER A 2 6.37 -20.92 6.75
C SER A 2 7.01 -19.59 6.32
N ASP A 3 8.28 -19.59 5.91
CA ASP A 3 9.00 -18.38 5.47
C ASP A 3 8.22 -17.58 4.41
N LYS A 4 7.49 -18.28 3.53
CA LYS A 4 6.64 -17.64 2.51
C LYS A 4 5.39 -16.99 3.10
N LEU A 5 4.81 -17.56 4.16
CA LEU A 5 3.68 -16.96 4.87
C LEU A 5 4.11 -15.70 5.61
N GLU A 6 5.27 -15.74 6.27
CA GLU A 6 5.85 -14.57 6.92
C GLU A 6 6.11 -13.44 5.90
N THR A 7 6.73 -13.77 4.77
CA THR A 7 6.96 -12.83 3.67
C THR A 7 5.64 -12.23 3.16
N PHE A 8 4.61 -13.06 2.95
CA PHE A 8 3.29 -12.59 2.56
C PHE A 8 2.70 -11.60 3.56
N VAL A 9 2.74 -11.92 4.86
CA VAL A 9 2.21 -11.06 5.92
C VAL A 9 2.93 -9.71 5.94
N PHE A 10 4.27 -9.69 5.84
CA PHE A 10 5.02 -8.44 5.78
C PHE A 10 4.65 -7.58 4.57
N ILE A 11 4.49 -8.20 3.39
CA ILE A 11 4.05 -7.48 2.18
C ILE A 11 2.65 -6.87 2.40
N MET A 12 1.72 -7.62 2.99
CA MET A 12 0.37 -7.10 3.28
C MET A 12 0.40 -5.94 4.28
N VAL A 13 1.18 -6.05 5.35
CA VAL A 13 1.36 -4.95 6.32
C VAL A 13 1.94 -3.71 5.65
N PHE A 14 2.93 -3.88 4.78
CA PHE A 14 3.50 -2.78 3.99
C PHE A 14 2.43 -2.10 3.11
N TYR A 15 1.57 -2.87 2.43
CA TYR A 15 0.49 -2.30 1.61
C TYR A 15 -0.59 -1.60 2.44
N ILE A 16 -0.87 -2.08 3.65
CA ILE A 16 -1.77 -1.38 4.58
C ILE A 16 -1.18 -0.02 4.94
N VAL A 17 0.08 0.02 5.35
CA VAL A 17 0.75 1.28 5.69
C VAL A 17 0.81 2.21 4.49
N LEU A 18 1.14 1.70 3.30
CA LEU A 18 1.21 2.49 2.08
C LEU A 18 -0.14 3.12 1.72
N SER A 19 -1.21 2.32 1.76
CA SER A 19 -2.54 2.72 1.27
C SER A 19 -3.34 3.51 2.29
N TYR A 20 -3.28 3.16 3.56
CA TYR A 20 -4.13 3.75 4.61
C TYR A 20 -3.43 4.82 5.44
N ILE A 21 -2.09 4.90 5.38
CA ILE A 21 -1.31 5.86 6.16
C ILE A 21 -0.53 6.80 5.23
N ILE A 22 0.42 6.25 4.46
CA ILE A 22 1.36 7.07 3.66
C ILE A 22 0.61 7.84 2.57
N GLY A 23 -0.17 7.17 1.72
CA GLY A 23 -0.92 7.81 0.63
C GLY A 23 -1.82 8.96 1.11
N PRO A 24 -2.72 8.73 2.08
CA PRO A 24 -3.59 9.76 2.63
C PRO A 24 -2.84 10.91 3.25
N LEU A 25 -1.81 10.64 4.07
CA LEU A 25 -1.04 11.69 4.73
C LEU A 25 -0.27 12.54 3.72
N LEU A 26 0.41 11.91 2.75
CA LEU A 26 1.12 12.64 1.70
C LEU A 26 0.14 13.51 0.92
N SER A 27 -0.95 12.94 0.40
CA SER A 27 -1.90 13.73 -0.38
C SER A 27 -2.54 14.84 0.44
N TYR A 28 -2.87 14.61 1.71
CA TYR A 28 -3.37 15.65 2.61
C TYR A 28 -2.39 16.83 2.72
N TYR A 29 -1.11 16.57 3.05
CA TYR A 29 -0.15 17.64 3.25
C TYR A 29 0.28 18.34 1.96
N PHE A 30 0.30 17.64 0.82
CA PHE A 30 0.75 18.18 -0.47
C PHE A 30 -0.38 18.76 -1.34
N MET A 31 -1.65 18.42 -1.10
CA MET A 31 -2.80 18.84 -1.92
C MET A 31 -3.82 19.67 -1.12
N GLY A 32 -3.34 20.56 -0.26
CA GLY A 32 -4.17 21.60 0.35
C GLY A 32 -4.89 21.22 1.65
N ARG A 33 -4.50 20.13 2.31
CA ARG A 33 -4.97 19.75 3.67
C ARG A 33 -6.48 19.56 3.77
N THR A 34 -7.09 19.01 2.73
CA THR A 34 -8.51 18.66 2.71
C THR A 34 -8.71 17.17 2.91
N LEU A 35 -9.84 16.78 3.51
CA LEU A 35 -10.19 15.36 3.65
C LEU A 35 -10.42 14.68 2.29
N THR A 36 -10.90 15.42 1.30
CA THR A 36 -11.02 14.95 -0.08
C THR A 36 -9.64 14.59 -0.67
N ALA A 37 -8.63 15.43 -0.46
CA ALA A 37 -7.26 15.10 -0.85
C ALA A 37 -6.76 13.83 -0.15
N ALA A 38 -6.95 13.70 1.16
CA ALA A 38 -6.59 12.48 1.89
C ALA A 38 -7.27 11.22 1.28
N GLY A 39 -8.55 11.32 0.92
CA GLY A 39 -9.28 10.26 0.21
C GLY A 39 -8.69 9.92 -1.16
N ASN A 40 -8.27 10.92 -1.94
CA ASN A 40 -7.57 10.69 -3.20
C ASN A 40 -6.22 9.97 -2.97
N GLY A 41 -5.49 10.36 -1.92
CA GLY A 41 -4.26 9.68 -1.49
C GLY A 41 -4.46 8.21 -1.13
N PHE A 42 -5.57 7.87 -0.46
CA PHE A 42 -5.96 6.47 -0.20
C PHE A 42 -6.16 5.67 -1.49
N ILE A 43 -6.90 6.23 -2.45
CA ILE A 43 -7.19 5.57 -3.74
C ILE A 43 -5.88 5.34 -4.50
N VAL A 44 -5.03 6.36 -4.63
CA VAL A 44 -3.75 6.26 -5.33
C VAL A 44 -2.82 5.25 -4.64
N GLY A 45 -2.72 5.29 -3.31
CA GLY A 45 -1.92 4.34 -2.53
C GLY A 45 -2.40 2.88 -2.69
N SER A 46 -3.72 2.68 -2.77
CA SER A 46 -4.32 1.37 -3.00
C SER A 46 -4.02 0.84 -4.42
N ILE A 47 -4.17 1.69 -5.44
CA ILE A 47 -3.81 1.34 -6.82
C ILE A 47 -2.32 0.95 -6.91
N LEU A 48 -1.44 1.73 -6.27
CA LEU A 48 -0.01 1.43 -6.23
C LEU A 48 0.27 0.08 -5.55
N SER A 49 -0.40 -0.22 -4.43
CA SER A 49 -0.27 -1.51 -3.73
C SER A 49 -0.69 -2.69 -4.59
N ILE A 50 -1.77 -2.54 -5.38
CA ILE A 50 -2.22 -3.56 -6.34
C ILE A 50 -1.14 -3.78 -7.42
N ILE A 51 -0.60 -2.70 -7.99
CA ILE A 51 0.47 -2.78 -9.01
C ILE A 51 1.70 -3.49 -8.43
N LEU A 52 2.12 -3.15 -7.20
CA LEU A 52 3.26 -3.78 -6.54
C LEU A 52 3.02 -5.27 -6.29
N TRP A 53 1.80 -5.67 -5.91
CA TRP A 53 1.46 -7.09 -5.76
C TRP A 53 1.58 -7.86 -7.08
N LEU A 54 0.98 -7.33 -8.15
CA LEU A 54 0.97 -7.98 -9.47
C LEU A 54 2.37 -8.07 -10.08
N THR A 55 3.24 -7.10 -9.82
CA THR A 55 4.56 -7.02 -10.45
C THR A 55 5.68 -7.64 -9.63
N VAL A 56 5.66 -7.52 -8.30
CA VAL A 56 6.76 -7.89 -7.40
C VAL A 56 6.29 -8.84 -6.29
N GLY A 57 5.32 -8.42 -5.47
CA GLY A 57 4.96 -9.15 -4.24
C GLY A 57 4.51 -10.59 -4.47
N SER A 58 3.70 -10.83 -5.52
CA SER A 58 3.24 -12.18 -5.88
C SER A 58 4.38 -13.12 -6.31
N LYS A 59 5.48 -12.58 -6.87
CA LYS A 59 6.65 -13.37 -7.26
C LYS A 59 7.50 -13.78 -6.06
N MET A 60 7.52 -12.97 -5.01
CA MET A 60 8.29 -13.25 -3.79
C MET A 60 7.69 -14.39 -2.95
N VAL A 61 6.40 -14.66 -3.09
CA VAL A 61 5.69 -15.71 -2.34
C VAL A 61 5.27 -16.90 -3.20
N LYS A 62 5.58 -16.88 -4.51
CA LYS A 62 5.25 -17.97 -5.43
C LYS A 62 5.97 -19.25 -4.98
N LYS A 63 5.23 -20.37 -4.96
CA LYS A 63 5.72 -21.67 -4.46
C LYS A 63 6.92 -22.16 -5.26
#